data_AF-A0A838YFD7-F1
#
_entry.id   AF-A0A838YFD7-F1
#
_cell.length_a   1.000
_cell.length_b   1.000
_cell.length_c   1.000
_cell.angle_alpha   90.00
_cell.angle_beta   90.00
_cell.angle_gamma   90.00
#
_symmetry.space_group_name_H-M   'P 1'
#
loop_
_entity.id
_entity.type
_entity.pdbx_description
1 polymer ?
#
loop_
_entity_poly.entity_id
_entity_poly.type
_entity_poly.pdbx_seq_one_letter_code
_entity_poly.pdbx_strand_id
1 'polypeptide(L)'
;MGIGDRDYMRSDDPVGVSFNKRKRHSLLFPSNPVKAICTICIITFVIQYLFGIGWVKDSNIYPGEYPVGATGKSLLFSEWQLWTLITYIFVHGDIFHIVFNLIFIASLGKIVLGLIGVRKFLALFLLSGIFGALIHVLVVSRDLPLVGASASAFGLLAAVGILIPNQVFHVLLFMIIPIRCRPKHLALGIIIVEIVFFIIDKLAVNQQIPFVSGIAHGAHLGGALVGWLFIKSLRLNSNFPNSRSSRVMRWRKDNKILKRNFKNRGRVVSATVVTNSNTDNDNLMDIDPLLDKISENGFGSLTEEEKEILQRYSKEIGNNSNE
;
A
#
# COMPACT_ATOMS: atom_id res chain seq x y z
N MET A 1 -23.62 18.54 22.21
CA MET A 1 -22.64 17.56 21.71
C MET A 1 -22.96 17.31 20.25
N GLY A 2 -22.02 17.60 19.37
CA GLY A 2 -22.23 17.50 17.93
C GLY A 2 -22.30 16.04 17.50
N ILE A 3 -22.98 15.77 16.39
CA ILE A 3 -23.11 14.43 15.78
C ILE A 3 -21.73 13.79 15.47
N GLY A 4 -20.64 14.58 15.48
CA GLY A 4 -19.26 14.14 15.29
C GLY A 4 -18.51 13.64 16.55
N ASP A 5 -19.07 13.77 17.75
CA ASP A 5 -18.34 13.48 19.01
C ASP A 5 -18.45 12.03 19.51
N ARG A 6 -18.83 11.07 18.65
CA ARG A 6 -19.05 9.68 19.08
C ARG A 6 -17.87 8.76 18.76
N ASP A 7 -17.35 8.12 19.81
CA ASP A 7 -16.10 7.34 19.85
C ASP A 7 -15.98 6.16 18.86
N TYR A 8 -17.08 5.72 18.24
CA TYR A 8 -17.04 4.63 17.25
C TYR A 8 -16.61 5.07 15.84
N MET A 9 -16.52 6.38 15.57
CA MET A 9 -15.91 6.92 14.34
C MET A 9 -14.38 6.97 14.41
N ARG A 10 -13.79 6.77 15.60
CA ARG A 10 -12.35 6.63 15.81
C ARG A 10 -11.93 5.17 15.68
N SER A 11 -12.12 4.57 14.51
CA SER A 11 -11.42 3.32 14.21
C SER A 11 -10.03 3.67 13.66
N ASP A 12 -8.98 3.35 14.41
CA ASP A 12 -7.58 3.42 13.95
C ASP A 12 -7.26 2.38 12.85
N ASP A 13 -8.27 1.67 12.35
CA ASP A 13 -8.19 0.66 11.31
C ASP A 13 -9.01 1.11 10.07
N PRO A 14 -8.37 1.57 8.99
CA PRO A 14 -9.06 1.95 7.75
C PRO A 14 -9.70 0.77 7.02
N VAL A 15 -9.54 -0.45 7.53
CA VAL A 15 -9.98 -1.71 6.93
C VAL A 15 -10.43 -2.63 8.05
N GLY A 16 -11.68 -2.48 8.51
CA GLY A 16 -12.27 -3.20 9.64
C GLY A 16 -12.19 -4.74 9.54
N VAL A 17 -11.04 -5.29 9.90
CA VAL A 17 -10.75 -6.72 9.93
C VAL A 17 -9.89 -7.00 11.17
N SER A 18 -10.50 -6.96 12.35
CA SER A 18 -9.91 -7.53 13.55
C SER A 18 -10.06 -9.06 13.50
N PHE A 19 -9.09 -9.73 12.88
CA PHE A 19 -8.86 -11.14 13.17
C PHE A 19 -7.94 -11.22 14.37
N ASN A 20 -8.49 -11.75 15.46
CA ASN A 20 -7.77 -12.10 16.67
C ASN A 20 -6.70 -13.17 16.35
N LYS A 21 -5.54 -12.74 15.82
CA LYS A 21 -4.37 -13.58 15.59
C LYS A 21 -3.62 -13.63 16.92
N ARG A 22 -3.55 -14.82 17.52
CA ARG A 22 -2.54 -15.14 18.55
C ARG A 22 -1.19 -14.62 18.06
N LYS A 23 -0.68 -13.56 18.70
CA LYS A 23 0.66 -13.01 18.45
C LYS A 23 1.69 -14.04 18.89
N ARG A 24 2.10 -14.93 17.98
CA ARG A 24 3.43 -15.53 18.07
C ARG A 24 4.42 -14.42 17.73
N HIS A 25 4.89 -13.70 18.75
CA HIS A 25 6.06 -12.83 18.60
C HIS A 25 7.25 -13.71 18.23
N SER A 26 7.57 -13.81 16.94
CA SER A 26 8.92 -14.20 16.56
C SER A 26 9.81 -12.99 16.84
N LEU A 27 10.68 -13.10 17.85
CA LEU A 27 11.64 -12.08 18.27
C LEU A 27 12.55 -11.53 17.15
N LEU A 28 12.57 -12.19 15.98
CA LEU A 28 13.49 -11.88 14.88
C LEU A 28 12.96 -10.87 13.84
N PHE A 29 11.68 -10.49 13.85
CA PHE A 29 11.14 -9.60 12.82
C PHE A 29 10.37 -8.41 13.41
N PRO A 30 10.67 -7.16 13.00
CA PRO A 30 9.89 -6.01 13.43
C PRO A 30 8.42 -6.21 13.03
N SER A 31 7.50 -5.76 13.89
CA SER A 31 6.05 -5.93 13.72
C SER A 31 5.51 -5.37 12.40
N ASN A 32 6.28 -4.48 11.75
CA ASN A 32 6.02 -3.99 10.40
C ASN A 32 7.35 -3.76 9.64
N PRO A 33 7.72 -4.61 8.67
CA PRO A 33 8.99 -4.49 7.94
C PRO A 33 9.08 -3.23 7.07
N VAL A 34 7.95 -2.71 6.56
CA VAL A 34 7.93 -1.46 5.77
C VAL A 34 8.35 -0.29 6.65
N LYS A 35 7.76 -0.17 7.86
CA LYS A 35 8.14 0.87 8.82
C LYS A 35 9.61 0.73 9.23
N ALA A 36 10.08 -0.48 9.46
CA ALA A 36 11.49 -0.73 9.81
C ALA A 36 12.44 -0.27 8.70
N ILE A 37 12.19 -0.64 7.44
CA ILE A 37 12.98 -0.20 6.28
C ILE A 37 13.00 1.33 6.18
N CYS A 38 11.83 1.97 6.22
CA CYS A 38 11.76 3.43 6.19
C CYS A 38 12.54 4.08 7.34
N THR A 39 12.45 3.53 8.54
CA THR A 39 13.16 4.04 9.73
C THR A 39 14.67 3.89 9.57
N ILE A 40 15.15 2.75 9.05
CA ILE A 40 16.57 2.54 8.76
C ILE A 40 17.06 3.56 7.74
N CYS A 41 16.35 3.76 6.62
CA CYS A 41 16.72 4.78 5.63
C CYS A 41 16.80 6.19 6.25
N ILE A 42 15.83 6.57 7.10
CA ILE A 42 15.81 7.89 7.76
C ILE A 42 17.02 8.03 8.71
N ILE A 43 17.27 7.04 9.56
CA ILE A 43 18.40 7.06 10.51
C ILE A 43 19.72 7.14 9.74
N THR A 44 19.89 6.29 8.72
CA THR A 44 21.09 6.31 7.86
C THR A 44 21.27 7.67 7.22
N PHE A 45 20.20 8.27 6.68
CA PHE A 45 20.29 9.60 6.06
C PHE A 45 20.61 10.72 7.06
N VAL A 46 20.07 10.67 8.27
CA VAL A 46 20.43 11.61 9.34
C VAL A 46 21.91 11.49 9.68
N ILE A 47 22.45 10.27 9.78
CA ILE A 47 23.88 10.04 9.98
C ILE A 47 24.69 10.58 8.79
N GLN A 48 24.29 10.29 7.56
CA GLN A 48 24.93 10.83 6.34
C GLN A 48 24.97 12.36 6.35
N TYR A 49 23.89 13.01 6.81
CA TYR A 49 23.79 14.47 6.93
C TYR A 49 24.70 15.04 8.02
N LEU A 50 24.66 14.49 9.23
CA LEU A 50 25.44 14.99 10.37
C LEU A 50 26.96 14.85 10.17
N PHE A 51 27.40 13.76 9.53
CA PHE A 51 28.82 13.47 9.34
C PHE A 51 29.34 13.79 7.93
N GLY A 52 28.48 14.20 7.00
CA GLY A 52 28.86 14.51 5.63
C GLY A 52 29.32 13.30 4.78
N ILE A 53 29.17 12.07 5.28
CA ILE A 53 29.70 10.82 4.70
C ILE A 53 28.86 10.21 3.56
N GLY A 54 27.86 10.95 3.07
CA GLY A 54 26.81 10.41 2.20
C GLY A 54 26.39 11.29 1.03
N TRP A 55 27.01 12.45 0.88
CA TRP A 55 26.60 13.46 -0.09
C TRP A 55 27.45 13.36 -1.35
N VAL A 56 26.80 13.35 -2.50
CA VAL A 56 27.47 13.61 -3.78
C VAL A 56 27.74 15.12 -3.82
N LYS A 57 28.85 15.57 -3.22
CA LYS A 57 29.27 16.98 -3.28
C LYS A 57 29.92 17.26 -4.64
N ASP A 58 29.50 18.36 -5.27
CA ASP A 58 30.04 18.97 -6.48
C ASP A 58 30.10 18.09 -7.75
N SER A 59 29.12 18.32 -8.66
CA SER A 59 29.01 17.68 -9.98
C SER A 59 30.19 17.95 -10.94
N ASN A 60 31.09 18.86 -10.58
CA ASN A 60 32.21 19.31 -11.42
C ASN A 60 33.53 18.59 -11.10
N ILE A 61 33.61 17.80 -10.03
CA ILE A 61 34.77 16.98 -9.68
C ILE A 61 34.28 15.56 -9.31
N TYR A 62 33.75 14.85 -10.31
CA TYR A 62 33.74 13.39 -10.30
C TYR A 62 35.15 12.91 -10.66
N PRO A 63 35.82 12.01 -9.88
CA PRO A 63 35.34 11.21 -8.75
C PRO A 63 36.16 11.44 -7.46
N GLY A 64 35.54 11.97 -6.40
CA GLY A 64 36.21 12.22 -5.12
C GLY A 64 36.25 11.01 -4.18
N GLU A 65 35.09 10.47 -3.80
CA GLU A 65 34.97 9.34 -2.87
C GLU A 65 33.58 8.72 -2.99
N TYR A 66 33.47 7.39 -2.95
CA TYR A 66 32.17 6.72 -2.86
C TYR A 66 31.51 7.09 -1.53
N PRO A 67 30.21 7.47 -1.51
CA PRO A 67 29.49 7.63 -0.26
C PRO A 67 29.62 6.36 0.58
N VAL A 68 29.83 6.48 1.89
CA VAL A 68 30.00 5.31 2.76
C VAL A 68 28.73 4.46 2.69
N GLY A 69 28.89 3.21 2.28
CA GLY A 69 27.81 2.26 2.08
C GLY A 69 27.19 2.25 0.67
N ALA A 70 27.64 3.10 -0.26
CA ALA A 70 27.31 2.97 -1.68
C ALA A 70 27.89 1.69 -2.29
N THR A 71 27.42 1.34 -3.49
CA THR A 71 27.99 0.26 -4.30
C THR A 71 28.48 0.80 -5.64
N GLY A 72 29.37 0.06 -6.30
CA GLY A 72 29.96 0.43 -7.60
C GLY A 72 30.65 -0.75 -8.26
N LYS A 73 31.15 -0.55 -9.47
CA LYS A 73 31.88 -1.58 -10.22
C LYS A 73 33.22 -1.92 -9.58
N SER A 74 34.03 -0.91 -9.25
CA SER A 74 35.30 -1.11 -8.51
C SER A 74 35.06 -1.74 -7.15
N LEU A 75 34.12 -1.22 -6.36
CA LEU A 75 33.80 -1.76 -5.03
C LEU A 75 33.46 -3.25 -5.08
N LEU A 76 32.68 -3.69 -6.07
CA LEU A 76 32.28 -5.09 -6.20
C LEU A 76 33.36 -6.00 -6.80
N PHE A 77 34.02 -5.57 -7.87
CA PHE A 77 34.88 -6.45 -8.67
C PHE A 77 36.38 -6.25 -8.43
N SER A 78 36.80 -5.07 -7.98
CA SER A 78 38.20 -4.76 -7.67
C SER A 78 38.48 -4.91 -6.18
N GLU A 79 37.58 -4.41 -5.32
CA GLU A 79 37.77 -4.38 -3.86
C GLU A 79 37.01 -5.49 -3.11
N TRP A 80 36.19 -6.28 -3.81
CA TRP A 80 35.44 -7.42 -3.24
C TRP A 80 34.50 -7.04 -2.08
N GLN A 81 34.02 -5.81 -2.06
CA GLN A 81 33.11 -5.31 -1.02
C GLN A 81 31.66 -5.77 -1.26
N LEU A 82 31.41 -7.09 -1.22
CA LEU A 82 30.11 -7.66 -1.58
C LEU A 82 28.96 -7.23 -0.67
N TRP A 83 29.25 -6.79 0.57
CA TRP A 83 28.25 -6.22 1.48
C TRP A 83 27.61 -4.94 0.92
N THR A 84 28.30 -4.24 0.00
CA THR A 84 27.79 -3.01 -0.61
C THR A 84 26.54 -3.25 -1.44
N LEU A 85 26.29 -4.47 -1.93
CA LEU A 85 25.04 -4.89 -2.57
C LEU A 85 23.81 -4.80 -1.65
N ILE A 86 24.01 -4.70 -0.34
CA ILE A 86 22.93 -4.53 0.64
C ILE A 86 22.95 -3.13 1.23
N THR A 87 24.11 -2.61 1.60
CA THR A 87 24.19 -1.31 2.29
C THR A 87 23.67 -0.16 1.42
N TYR A 88 23.91 -0.22 0.10
CA TYR A 88 23.57 0.88 -0.80
C TYR A 88 22.06 1.18 -0.83
N ILE A 89 21.23 0.17 -0.54
CA ILE A 89 19.77 0.27 -0.47
C ILE A 89 19.35 1.33 0.56
N PHE A 90 20.12 1.52 1.63
CA PHE A 90 19.74 2.39 2.75
C PHE A 90 20.39 3.77 2.73
N VAL A 91 21.39 3.96 1.88
CA VAL A 91 22.15 5.22 1.70
C VAL A 91 21.45 6.05 0.62
N HIS A 92 21.31 7.37 0.82
CA HIS A 92 20.66 8.26 -0.17
C HIS A 92 21.50 9.51 -0.43
N GLY A 93 21.54 9.98 -1.67
CA GLY A 93 22.41 11.08 -2.09
C GLY A 93 21.91 12.49 -1.76
N ASP A 94 20.59 12.67 -1.62
CA ASP A 94 19.96 13.96 -1.35
C ASP A 94 18.57 13.80 -0.70
N ILE A 95 18.01 14.93 -0.24
CA ILE A 95 16.74 14.96 0.50
C ILE A 95 15.54 14.56 -0.36
N PHE A 96 15.50 14.95 -1.64
CA PHE A 96 14.38 14.60 -2.52
C PHE A 96 14.40 13.11 -2.85
N HIS A 97 15.59 12.56 -3.07
CA HIS A 97 15.80 11.15 -3.36
C HIS A 97 15.33 10.25 -2.21
N ILE A 98 15.65 10.58 -0.95
CA ILE A 98 15.11 9.81 0.19
C ILE A 98 13.61 9.98 0.34
N VAL A 99 13.08 11.21 0.28
CA VAL A 99 11.64 11.45 0.46
C VAL A 99 10.82 10.67 -0.56
N PHE A 100 11.22 10.68 -1.83
CA PHE A 100 10.53 9.94 -2.88
C PHE A 100 10.58 8.43 -2.63
N ASN A 101 11.75 7.87 -2.29
CA ASN A 101 11.87 6.45 -1.96
C ASN A 101 11.00 6.05 -0.78
N LEU A 102 10.97 6.85 0.29
CA LEU A 102 10.16 6.56 1.47
C LEU A 102 8.67 6.55 1.15
N ILE A 103 8.19 7.50 0.34
CA ILE A 103 6.79 7.54 -0.10
C ILE A 103 6.47 6.31 -0.96
N PHE A 104 7.34 5.97 -1.90
CA PHE A 104 7.15 4.81 -2.79
C PHE A 104 7.11 3.50 -2.00
N ILE A 105 8.07 3.29 -1.09
CA ILE A 105 8.17 2.10 -0.23
C ILE A 105 6.98 2.04 0.74
N ALA A 106 6.62 3.15 1.38
CA ALA A 106 5.48 3.18 2.30
C ALA A 106 4.15 2.89 1.59
N SER A 107 3.98 3.37 0.36
CA SER A 107 2.75 3.20 -0.43
C SER A 107 2.65 1.79 -1.00
N LEU A 108 3.64 1.37 -1.79
CA LEU A 108 3.64 0.07 -2.47
C LEU A 108 3.94 -1.07 -1.50
N GLY A 109 4.85 -0.85 -0.55
CA GLY A 109 5.28 -1.87 0.39
C GLY A 109 4.17 -2.33 1.32
N LYS A 110 3.28 -1.44 1.79
CA LYS A 110 2.11 -1.83 2.59
C LYS A 110 1.17 -2.76 1.80
N ILE A 111 0.93 -2.44 0.52
CA ILE A 111 0.09 -3.25 -0.37
C ILE A 111 0.72 -4.64 -0.54
N VAL A 112 1.99 -4.69 -0.97
CA VAL A 112 2.67 -5.97 -1.22
C VAL A 112 2.79 -6.79 0.06
N LEU A 113 3.17 -6.18 1.18
CA LEU A 113 3.24 -6.84 2.49
C LEU A 113 1.91 -7.49 2.88
N GLY A 114 0.78 -6.79 2.67
CA GLY A 114 -0.55 -7.32 2.94
C GLY A 114 -0.93 -8.51 2.06
N LEU A 115 -0.43 -8.55 0.82
CA LEU A 115 -0.76 -9.59 -0.16
C LEU A 115 0.11 -10.85 -0.06
N ILE A 116 1.42 -10.70 0.21
CA ILE A 116 2.37 -11.83 0.20
C ILE A 116 2.98 -12.16 1.57
N GLY A 117 2.75 -11.31 2.59
CA GLY A 117 3.24 -11.50 3.95
C GLY A 117 4.72 -11.13 4.15
N VAL A 118 5.14 -11.09 5.42
CA VAL A 118 6.44 -10.52 5.87
C VAL A 118 7.65 -11.15 5.18
N ARG A 119 7.78 -12.49 5.20
CA ARG A 119 8.98 -13.18 4.69
C ARG A 119 9.18 -12.96 3.18
N LYS A 120 8.10 -13.11 2.41
CA LYS A 120 8.14 -12.93 0.95
C LYS A 120 8.34 -11.47 0.56
N PHE A 121 7.75 -10.54 1.32
CA PHE A 121 7.99 -9.11 1.14
C PHE A 121 9.46 -8.75 1.35
N LEU A 122 10.08 -9.20 2.45
CA LEU A 122 11.49 -8.94 2.73
C LEU A 122 12.40 -9.55 1.66
N ALA A 123 12.13 -10.79 1.24
CA ALA A 123 12.87 -11.44 0.16
C ALA A 123 12.73 -10.67 -1.16
N LEU A 124 11.51 -10.32 -1.57
CA LEU A 124 11.27 -9.50 -2.76
C LEU A 124 12.04 -8.17 -2.70
N PHE A 125 11.94 -7.45 -1.58
CA PHE A 125 12.57 -6.15 -1.40
C PHE A 125 14.10 -6.24 -1.50
N LEU A 126 14.72 -7.18 -0.78
CA LEU A 126 16.18 -7.34 -0.76
C LEU A 126 16.71 -7.90 -2.09
N LEU A 127 16.06 -8.91 -2.65
CA LEU A 127 16.50 -9.51 -3.91
C LEU A 127 16.39 -8.51 -5.07
N SER A 128 15.30 -7.73 -5.15
CA SER A 128 15.18 -6.68 -6.16
C SER A 128 16.25 -5.60 -6.01
N GLY A 129 16.67 -5.26 -4.79
CA GLY A 129 17.81 -4.39 -4.55
C GLY A 129 19.11 -5.02 -5.06
N ILE A 130 19.52 -6.13 -4.43
CA ILE A 130 20.78 -6.83 -4.72
C ILE A 130 20.97 -7.10 -6.22
N PHE A 131 19.99 -7.73 -6.87
CA PHE A 131 20.09 -8.07 -8.29
C PHE A 131 19.85 -6.87 -9.20
N GLY A 132 19.12 -5.85 -8.75
CA GLY A 132 19.03 -4.57 -9.46
C GLY A 132 20.38 -3.88 -9.54
N ALA A 133 21.11 -3.78 -8.42
CA ALA A 133 22.48 -3.28 -8.41
C ALA A 133 23.41 -4.11 -9.28
N LEU A 134 23.34 -5.44 -9.18
CA LEU A 134 24.18 -6.32 -9.99
C LEU A 134 23.96 -6.10 -11.50
N ILE A 135 22.69 -6.06 -11.94
CA ILE A 135 22.34 -5.78 -13.33
C ILE A 135 22.86 -4.40 -13.77
N HIS A 136 22.69 -3.37 -12.93
CA HIS A 136 23.17 -2.02 -13.23
C HIS A 136 24.68 -1.99 -13.45
N VAL A 137 25.44 -2.55 -12.51
CA VAL A 137 26.91 -2.53 -12.54
C VAL A 137 27.46 -3.32 -13.75
N LEU A 138 26.78 -4.39 -14.16
CA LEU A 138 27.17 -5.17 -15.34
C LEU A 138 26.93 -4.43 -16.66
N VAL A 139 25.95 -3.53 -16.71
CA VAL A 139 25.51 -2.88 -17.95
C VAL A 139 26.07 -1.45 -18.11
N VAL A 140 26.43 -0.80 -16.99
CA VAL A 140 27.04 0.53 -16.99
C VAL A 140 28.52 0.46 -17.38
N SER A 141 28.95 1.43 -18.18
CA SER A 141 30.34 1.53 -18.65
C SER A 141 31.20 2.34 -17.68
N ARG A 142 30.60 3.32 -16.99
CA ARG A 142 31.25 4.19 -16.02
C ARG A 142 31.10 3.63 -14.63
N ASP A 143 32.14 3.79 -13.82
CA ASP A 143 32.10 3.41 -12.43
C ASP A 143 31.61 4.60 -11.59
N LEU A 144 30.29 4.64 -11.39
CA LEU A 144 29.62 5.68 -10.61
C LEU A 144 29.03 5.07 -9.34
N PRO A 145 28.99 5.81 -8.22
CA PRO A 145 28.35 5.36 -7.00
C PRO A 145 26.85 5.16 -7.23
N LEU A 146 26.37 3.98 -6.86
CA LEU A 146 24.96 3.63 -6.79
C LEU A 146 24.51 3.69 -5.33
N VAL A 147 23.44 4.44 -5.09
CA VAL A 147 22.80 4.60 -3.77
C VAL A 147 21.28 4.60 -3.94
N GLY A 148 20.57 4.23 -2.88
CA GLY A 148 19.12 4.38 -2.77
C GLY A 148 18.36 3.07 -2.89
N ALA A 149 17.19 3.06 -2.24
CA ALA A 149 16.28 1.90 -2.20
C ALA A 149 15.46 1.71 -3.49
N SER A 150 15.72 2.48 -4.54
CA SER A 150 14.85 2.60 -5.70
C SER A 150 14.75 1.28 -6.48
N ALA A 151 15.83 0.53 -6.64
CA ALA A 151 15.79 -0.80 -7.25
C ALA A 151 14.80 -1.74 -6.53
N SER A 152 14.82 -1.76 -5.19
CA SER A 152 13.85 -2.49 -4.38
C SER A 152 12.43 -1.97 -4.56
N ALA A 153 12.26 -0.65 -4.64
CA ALA A 153 10.96 -0.01 -4.84
C ALA A 153 10.36 -0.31 -6.22
N PHE A 154 11.19 -0.40 -7.27
CA PHE A 154 10.78 -0.84 -8.61
C PHE A 154 10.38 -2.33 -8.63
N GLY A 155 11.04 -3.17 -7.82
CA GLY A 155 10.58 -4.53 -7.55
C GLY A 155 9.18 -4.58 -6.93
N LEU A 156 8.89 -3.68 -5.97
CA LEU A 156 7.55 -3.54 -5.39
C LEU A 156 6.54 -3.03 -6.43
N LEU A 157 6.91 -2.07 -7.28
CA LEU A 157 6.06 -1.54 -8.35
C LEU A 157 5.64 -2.65 -9.32
N ALA A 158 6.60 -3.45 -9.79
CA ALA A 158 6.32 -4.62 -10.63
C ALA A 158 5.38 -5.61 -9.90
N ALA A 159 5.63 -5.87 -8.61
CA ALA A 159 4.79 -6.75 -7.82
C ALA A 159 3.35 -6.25 -7.68
N VAL A 160 3.13 -4.96 -7.40
CA VAL A 160 1.78 -4.38 -7.32
C VAL A 160 1.09 -4.47 -8.69
N GLY A 161 1.80 -4.18 -9.79
CA GLY A 161 1.29 -4.30 -11.15
C GLY A 161 0.79 -5.71 -11.51
N ILE A 162 1.40 -6.75 -10.93
CA ILE A 162 1.04 -8.16 -11.18
C ILE A 162 -0.03 -8.66 -10.20
N LEU A 163 0.06 -8.28 -8.92
CA LEU A 163 -0.80 -8.82 -7.87
C LEU A 163 -2.20 -8.21 -7.88
N ILE A 164 -2.32 -6.91 -8.18
CA ILE A 164 -3.60 -6.20 -8.22
C ILE A 164 -3.79 -5.40 -9.52
N PRO A 165 -3.65 -6.05 -10.70
CA PRO A 165 -3.49 -5.38 -11.99
C PRO A 165 -4.69 -4.49 -12.38
N ASN A 166 -5.90 -4.85 -11.95
CA ASN A 166 -7.14 -4.18 -12.34
C ASN A 166 -7.78 -3.34 -11.22
N GLN A 167 -7.18 -3.32 -10.02
CA GLN A 167 -7.69 -2.52 -8.91
C GLN A 167 -7.45 -1.04 -9.20
N VAL A 168 -8.48 -0.23 -9.09
CA VAL A 168 -8.38 1.20 -9.38
C VAL A 168 -8.15 1.95 -8.07
N PHE A 169 -7.10 2.77 -8.02
CA PHE A 169 -6.88 3.70 -6.92
C PHE A 169 -6.28 5.01 -7.45
N HIS A 170 -6.27 6.02 -6.58
CA HIS A 170 -5.68 7.31 -6.85
C HIS A 170 -4.19 7.28 -6.48
N VAL A 171 -3.34 7.67 -7.42
CA VAL A 171 -1.92 7.92 -7.19
C VAL A 171 -1.66 9.41 -7.35
N LEU A 172 -0.90 10.00 -6.44
CA LEU A 172 -0.47 11.39 -6.56
C LEU A 172 0.69 11.46 -7.55
N LEU A 173 0.42 11.87 -8.79
CA LEU A 173 1.46 12.21 -9.75
C LEU A 173 2.15 13.49 -9.28
N PHE A 174 3.49 13.49 -9.30
CA PHE A 174 4.33 14.58 -8.78
C PHE A 174 3.97 15.02 -7.35
N MET A 175 3.40 14.12 -6.53
CA MET A 175 2.92 14.40 -5.18
C MET A 175 1.80 15.46 -5.09
N ILE A 176 1.25 15.91 -6.21
CA ILE A 176 0.28 17.02 -6.27
C ILE A 176 -1.02 16.57 -6.93
N ILE A 177 -0.93 15.84 -8.05
CA ILE A 177 -2.09 15.60 -8.92
C ILE A 177 -2.63 14.19 -8.68
N PRO A 178 -3.83 14.01 -8.09
CA PRO A 178 -4.42 12.71 -7.91
C PRO A 178 -4.92 12.15 -9.25
N ILE A 179 -4.27 11.11 -9.75
CA ILE A 179 -4.64 10.42 -10.99
C ILE A 179 -5.25 9.07 -10.66
N ARG A 180 -6.42 8.80 -11.26
CA ARG A 180 -7.06 7.50 -11.19
C ARG A 180 -6.39 6.56 -12.18
N CYS A 181 -5.68 5.54 -11.69
CA CYS A 181 -5.01 4.58 -12.56
C CYS A 181 -5.14 3.14 -12.05
N ARG A 182 -4.86 2.20 -12.95
CA ARG A 182 -4.71 0.78 -12.60
C ARG A 182 -3.21 0.45 -12.50
N PRO A 183 -2.76 -0.30 -11.48
CA PRO A 183 -1.36 -0.63 -11.27
C PRO A 183 -0.63 -1.21 -12.47
N LYS A 184 -1.30 -2.06 -13.25
CA LYS A 184 -0.68 -2.66 -14.43
C LYS A 184 -0.25 -1.60 -15.46
N HIS A 185 -1.07 -0.57 -15.66
CA HIS A 185 -0.76 0.50 -16.60
C HIS A 185 0.26 1.47 -16.02
N LEU A 186 0.18 1.76 -14.72
CA LEU A 186 1.17 2.59 -14.03
C LEU A 186 2.56 1.95 -14.07
N ALA A 187 2.66 0.68 -13.66
CA ALA A 187 3.91 -0.06 -13.67
C ALA A 187 4.48 -0.17 -15.09
N LEU A 188 3.65 -0.52 -16.08
CA LEU A 188 4.07 -0.58 -17.48
C LEU A 188 4.56 0.78 -18.00
N GLY A 189 3.81 1.86 -17.75
CA GLY A 189 4.17 3.20 -18.18
C GLY A 189 5.50 3.67 -17.58
N ILE A 190 5.69 3.48 -16.27
CA ILE A 190 6.95 3.82 -15.59
C ILE A 190 8.11 2.98 -16.14
N ILE A 191 7.92 1.67 -16.35
CA ILE A 191 8.97 0.80 -16.93
C ILE A 191 9.34 1.25 -18.35
N ILE A 192 8.36 1.64 -19.18
CA ILE A 192 8.64 2.17 -20.53
C ILE A 192 9.47 3.45 -20.44
N VAL A 193 9.11 4.38 -19.55
CA VAL A 193 9.88 5.61 -19.32
C VAL A 193 11.31 5.30 -18.88
N GLU A 194 11.50 4.35 -17.96
CA GLU A 194 12.82 3.89 -17.54
C GLU A 194 13.63 3.28 -18.70
N ILE A 195 13.01 2.49 -19.58
CA ILE A 195 13.68 1.93 -20.76
C ILE A 195 14.14 3.07 -21.69
N VAL A 196 13.27 4.04 -21.95
CA VAL A 196 13.59 5.19 -22.81
C VAL A 196 14.76 5.98 -22.22
N PHE A 197 14.72 6.32 -20.93
CA PHE A 197 15.81 7.06 -20.29
C PHE A 197 17.09 6.23 -20.17
N PHE A 198 16.99 4.92 -19.95
CA PHE A 198 18.13 4.02 -19.99
C PHE A 198 18.81 4.03 -21.38
N ILE A 199 18.02 3.99 -22.47
CA ILE A 199 18.56 4.08 -23.83
C ILE A 199 19.21 5.45 -24.06
N ILE A 200 18.56 6.54 -23.63
CA ILE A 200 19.12 7.90 -23.74
C ILE A 200 20.46 7.98 -23.01
N ASP A 201 20.56 7.49 -21.77
CA ASP A 201 21.82 7.51 -20.99
C ASP A 201 22.94 6.68 -21.67
N LYS A 202 22.58 5.56 -22.31
CA LYS A 202 23.52 4.72 -23.09
C LYS A 202 23.91 5.29 -24.45
N LEU A 203 23.12 6.18 -25.05
CA LEU A 203 23.44 6.85 -26.31
C LEU A 203 24.16 8.19 -26.07
N ALA A 204 23.80 8.88 -25.01
CA ALA A 204 24.35 10.17 -24.61
C ALA A 204 25.58 10.02 -23.70
N VAL A 205 26.33 8.92 -23.83
CA VAL A 205 27.55 8.67 -23.05
C VAL A 205 28.49 9.85 -23.28
N ASN A 206 28.75 10.64 -22.23
CA ASN A 206 29.52 11.90 -22.22
C ASN A 206 28.74 13.22 -22.32
N GLN A 207 27.41 13.18 -22.42
CA GLN A 207 26.57 14.37 -22.30
C GLN A 207 25.83 14.36 -20.97
N GLN A 208 25.98 15.42 -20.19
CA GLN A 208 25.13 15.66 -19.03
C GLN A 208 23.78 16.17 -19.55
N ILE A 209 22.81 15.27 -19.66
CA ILE A 209 21.44 15.62 -20.02
C ILE A 209 20.69 15.91 -18.71
N PRO A 210 20.17 17.14 -18.52
CA PRO A 210 19.36 17.48 -17.37
C PRO A 210 18.22 16.48 -17.16
N PHE A 211 17.93 16.14 -15.91
CA PHE A 211 16.87 15.20 -15.51
C PHE A 211 17.06 13.72 -15.90
N VAL A 212 18.10 13.38 -16.65
CA VAL A 212 18.41 11.99 -17.05
C VAL A 212 19.72 11.52 -16.41
N SER A 213 20.74 12.37 -16.43
CA SER A 213 22.05 12.03 -15.87
C SER A 213 22.01 11.87 -14.35
N GLY A 214 22.71 10.86 -13.83
CA GLY A 214 22.79 10.56 -12.39
C GLY A 214 21.67 9.66 -11.86
N ILE A 215 20.75 9.20 -12.72
CA ILE A 215 19.71 8.24 -12.35
C ILE A 215 20.14 6.83 -12.78
N ALA A 216 20.08 5.87 -11.85
CA ALA A 216 20.47 4.49 -12.11
C ALA A 216 19.37 3.68 -12.79
N HIS A 217 18.97 4.05 -14.02
CA HIS A 217 17.88 3.39 -14.75
C HIS A 217 18.08 1.87 -14.91
N GLY A 218 19.31 1.41 -15.11
CA GLY A 218 19.63 -0.02 -15.15
C GLY A 218 19.28 -0.76 -13.84
N ALA A 219 19.43 -0.09 -12.69
CA ALA A 219 19.08 -0.66 -11.38
C ALA A 219 17.57 -0.75 -11.19
N HIS A 220 16.84 0.26 -11.65
CA HIS A 220 15.37 0.28 -11.62
C HIS A 220 14.79 -0.84 -12.48
N LEU A 221 15.26 -0.98 -13.73
CA LEU A 221 14.84 -2.03 -14.65
C LEU A 221 15.20 -3.43 -14.11
N GLY A 222 16.42 -3.59 -13.58
CA GLY A 222 16.85 -4.83 -12.95
C GLY A 222 15.99 -5.21 -11.74
N GLY A 223 15.70 -4.25 -10.86
CA GLY A 223 14.85 -4.45 -9.70
C GLY A 223 13.40 -4.81 -10.06
N ALA A 224 12.84 -4.15 -11.07
CA ALA A 224 11.52 -4.47 -11.62
C ALA A 224 11.46 -5.87 -12.24
N LEU A 225 12.48 -6.25 -13.02
CA LEU A 225 12.59 -7.59 -13.62
C LEU A 225 12.64 -8.68 -12.55
N VAL A 226 13.47 -8.51 -11.53
CA VAL A 226 13.59 -9.44 -10.40
C VAL A 226 12.27 -9.53 -9.64
N GLY A 227 11.61 -8.40 -9.42
CA GLY A 227 10.30 -8.38 -8.76
C GLY A 227 9.23 -9.12 -9.56
N TRP A 228 9.22 -8.94 -10.88
CA TRP A 228 8.34 -9.68 -11.79
C TRP A 228 8.59 -11.20 -11.73
N LEU A 229 9.86 -11.61 -11.85
CA LEU A 229 10.27 -13.02 -11.75
C LEU A 229 9.89 -13.62 -10.40
N PHE A 230 10.11 -12.89 -9.30
CA PHE A 230 9.80 -13.34 -7.96
C PHE A 230 8.30 -13.58 -7.79
N ILE A 231 7.44 -12.62 -8.19
CA ILE A 231 5.99 -12.82 -8.07
C ILE A 231 5.50 -13.98 -8.95
N LYS A 232 6.07 -14.15 -10.15
CA LYS A 232 5.76 -15.30 -11.01
C LYS A 232 6.20 -16.63 -10.38
N SER A 233 7.36 -16.67 -9.74
CA SER A 233 7.90 -17.88 -9.11
C SER A 233 7.12 -18.33 -7.88
N LEU A 234 6.44 -17.41 -7.19
CA LEU A 234 5.60 -17.74 -6.05
C LEU A 234 4.42 -18.67 -6.38
N ARG A 235 4.12 -18.93 -7.66
CA ARG A 235 3.01 -19.78 -8.13
C ARG A 235 1.76 -19.56 -7.30
N LEU A 236 1.42 -18.28 -7.09
CA LEU A 236 0.27 -17.91 -6.29
C LEU A 236 -0.95 -18.55 -6.95
N ASN A 237 -1.50 -19.59 -6.32
CA ASN A 237 -2.73 -20.23 -6.79
C ASN A 237 -3.75 -19.12 -7.01
N SER A 238 -4.37 -19.12 -8.18
CA SER A 238 -5.38 -18.15 -8.65
C SER A 238 -6.68 -18.16 -7.82
N ASN A 239 -6.61 -18.54 -6.54
CA ASN A 239 -7.62 -18.30 -5.53
C ASN A 239 -7.48 -16.89 -4.94
N PHE A 240 -7.22 -15.88 -5.78
CA PHE A 240 -7.64 -14.53 -5.39
C PHE A 240 -9.15 -14.62 -5.16
N PRO A 241 -9.65 -14.27 -3.96
CA PRO A 241 -11.06 -14.40 -3.68
C PRO A 241 -11.81 -13.49 -4.66
N ASN A 242 -12.39 -14.11 -5.69
CA ASN A 242 -13.30 -13.44 -6.59
C ASN A 242 -14.37 -12.81 -5.69
N SER A 243 -14.61 -11.50 -5.86
CA SER A 243 -15.37 -10.60 -4.96
C SER A 243 -16.84 -11.00 -4.68
N ARG A 244 -17.25 -12.22 -5.06
CA ARG A 244 -18.55 -12.82 -4.79
C ARG A 244 -18.52 -13.99 -3.78
N SER A 245 -17.41 -14.73 -3.65
CA SER A 245 -17.36 -15.95 -2.81
C SER A 245 -17.14 -15.68 -1.32
N SER A 246 -16.47 -14.58 -0.98
CA SER A 246 -16.20 -14.18 0.41
C SER A 246 -17.45 -13.69 1.18
N ARG A 247 -18.56 -13.42 0.48
CA ARG A 247 -19.85 -13.02 1.07
C ARG A 247 -20.67 -14.23 1.53
N VAL A 248 -20.75 -15.28 0.69
CA VAL A 248 -21.51 -16.50 0.98
C VAL A 248 -20.87 -17.33 2.10
N MET A 249 -19.55 -17.40 2.15
CA MET A 249 -18.84 -18.17 3.18
C MET A 249 -18.83 -17.47 4.54
N ARG A 250 -18.89 -16.13 4.58
CA ARG A 250 -19.13 -15.36 5.82
C ARG A 250 -20.56 -15.55 6.32
N TRP A 251 -21.55 -15.38 5.45
CA TRP A 251 -22.97 -15.58 5.79
C TRP A 251 -23.28 -16.96 6.39
N ARG A 252 -22.70 -18.03 5.83
CA ARG A 252 -22.87 -19.39 6.38
C ARG A 252 -22.23 -19.58 7.77
N LYS A 253 -21.10 -18.91 8.03
CA LYS A 253 -20.37 -19.04 9.30
C LYS A 253 -20.99 -18.16 10.39
N ASP A 254 -21.42 -16.96 10.02
CA ASP A 254 -22.08 -16.00 10.89
C ASP A 254 -23.47 -16.53 11.32
N ASN A 255 -24.24 -17.14 10.39
CA ASN A 255 -25.49 -17.82 10.75
C ASN A 255 -25.30 -19.01 11.69
N LYS A 256 -24.18 -19.73 11.60
CA LYS A 256 -23.89 -20.87 12.47
C LYS A 256 -23.46 -20.41 13.88
N ILE A 257 -22.75 -19.29 13.97
CA ILE A 257 -22.34 -18.67 15.25
C ILE A 257 -23.54 -17.99 15.92
N LEU A 258 -24.39 -17.28 15.16
CA LEU A 258 -25.65 -16.71 15.64
C LEU A 258 -26.56 -17.81 16.20
N LYS A 259 -26.81 -18.90 15.44
CA LYS A 259 -27.63 -20.03 15.92
C LYS A 259 -27.06 -20.70 17.17
N ARG A 260 -25.73 -20.75 17.32
CA ARG A 260 -25.08 -21.35 18.50
C ARG A 260 -25.17 -20.44 19.74
N ASN A 261 -25.12 -19.12 19.55
CA ASN A 261 -25.29 -18.16 20.63
C ASN A 261 -26.75 -18.02 21.08
N PHE A 262 -27.71 -18.23 20.17
CA PHE A 262 -29.14 -18.30 20.53
C PHE A 262 -29.51 -19.54 21.34
N LYS A 263 -28.84 -20.68 21.11
CA LYS A 263 -29.12 -21.92 21.85
C LYS A 263 -28.58 -21.91 23.29
N ASN A 264 -27.58 -21.08 23.58
CA ASN A 264 -26.90 -21.02 24.88
C ASN A 264 -27.31 -19.81 25.75
N ARG A 265 -28.18 -18.94 25.26
CA ARG A 265 -28.83 -17.92 26.11
C ARG A 265 -30.23 -18.40 26.44
N GLY A 266 -30.44 -18.69 27.73
CA GLY A 266 -31.76 -19.00 28.27
C GLY A 266 -32.80 -17.97 27.82
N ARG A 267 -34.02 -18.49 27.64
CA ARG A 267 -35.29 -17.79 27.35
C ARG A 267 -35.11 -16.28 27.16
N VAL A 268 -34.91 -15.87 25.90
CA VAL A 268 -35.10 -14.48 25.50
C VAL A 268 -36.54 -14.18 25.88
N VAL A 269 -36.72 -13.41 26.95
CA VAL A 269 -37.97 -12.69 27.17
C VAL A 269 -38.10 -11.84 25.93
N SER A 270 -38.98 -12.26 25.01
CA SER A 270 -39.42 -11.40 23.93
C SER A 270 -39.81 -10.12 24.64
N ALA A 271 -39.11 -9.02 24.35
CA ALA A 271 -39.55 -7.73 24.82
C ALA A 271 -40.92 -7.55 24.16
N THR A 272 -41.97 -7.89 24.91
CA THR A 272 -43.31 -7.43 24.61
C THR A 272 -43.18 -5.92 24.71
N VAL A 273 -42.98 -5.28 23.56
CA VAL A 273 -43.26 -3.85 23.43
C VAL A 273 -44.72 -3.75 23.82
N VAL A 274 -44.95 -3.24 25.03
CA VAL A 274 -46.28 -2.83 25.44
C VAL A 274 -46.59 -1.61 24.57
N THR A 275 -47.12 -1.86 23.37
CA THR A 275 -47.83 -0.83 22.63
C THR A 275 -49.15 -0.62 23.35
N ASN A 276 -49.12 0.17 24.42
CA ASN A 276 -50.33 0.80 24.92
C ASN A 276 -50.65 1.94 23.96
N SER A 277 -51.24 1.59 22.82
CA SER A 277 -51.91 2.52 21.93
C SER A 277 -53.02 1.74 21.24
N ASN A 278 -54.18 1.73 21.90
CA ASN A 278 -55.45 1.68 21.20
C ASN A 278 -55.50 2.89 20.27
N THR A 279 -55.01 2.72 19.05
CA THR A 279 -55.33 3.60 17.93
C THR A 279 -55.42 2.71 16.72
N ASP A 280 -56.65 2.32 16.42
CA ASP A 280 -57.09 1.92 15.09
C ASP A 280 -56.58 2.98 14.09
N ASN A 281 -55.67 2.59 13.20
CA ASN A 281 -55.37 3.36 11.98
C ASN A 281 -54.71 2.46 10.93
N ASP A 282 -55.58 1.88 10.11
CA ASP A 282 -55.33 0.97 9.00
C ASP A 282 -54.58 1.58 7.79
N ASN A 283 -53.57 2.45 7.96
CA ASN A 283 -52.91 3.07 6.78
C ASN A 283 -51.41 3.40 6.92
N LEU A 284 -50.69 2.70 7.79
CA LEU A 284 -49.24 2.87 7.91
C LEU A 284 -48.55 1.81 7.04
N MET A 285 -48.21 2.24 5.82
CA MET A 285 -47.32 1.50 4.92
C MET A 285 -46.05 1.12 5.69
N ASP A 286 -45.75 -0.18 5.70
CA ASP A 286 -44.70 -0.77 6.52
C ASP A 286 -43.35 -0.06 6.27
N ILE A 287 -42.75 0.50 7.31
CA ILE A 287 -41.52 1.32 7.21
C ILE A 287 -40.31 0.45 6.84
N ASP A 288 -40.36 -0.83 7.22
CA ASP A 288 -39.30 -1.81 7.07
C ASP A 288 -38.87 -1.97 5.60
N PRO A 289 -39.80 -2.13 4.63
CA PRO A 289 -39.49 -2.08 3.20
C PRO A 289 -38.70 -0.85 2.72
N LEU A 290 -38.97 0.34 3.28
CA LEU A 290 -38.27 1.57 2.88
C LEU A 290 -36.84 1.59 3.42
N LEU A 291 -36.65 1.14 4.67
CA LEU A 291 -35.33 1.02 5.29
C LEU A 291 -34.46 -0.01 4.58
N ASP A 292 -35.05 -1.14 4.17
CA ASP A 292 -34.38 -2.17 3.38
C ASP A 292 -33.95 -1.62 2.01
N LYS A 293 -34.82 -0.87 1.33
CA LYS A 293 -34.51 -0.25 0.03
C LYS A 293 -33.35 0.75 0.12
N ILE A 294 -33.30 1.57 1.18
CA ILE A 294 -32.17 2.49 1.46
C ILE A 294 -30.88 1.71 1.73
N SER A 295 -30.96 0.63 2.52
CA SER A 295 -29.81 -0.21 2.87
C SER A 295 -29.17 -0.85 1.65
N GLU A 296 -30.00 -1.33 0.70
CA GLU A 296 -29.51 -2.00 -0.51
C GLU A 296 -29.04 -1.04 -1.60
N ASN A 297 -29.79 0.03 -1.86
CA ASN A 297 -29.62 0.87 -3.05
C ASN A 297 -29.24 2.34 -2.76
N GLY A 298 -29.18 2.72 -1.48
CA GLY A 298 -28.88 4.08 -1.02
C GLY A 298 -30.10 5.01 -1.05
N PHE A 299 -30.04 6.11 -0.29
CA PHE A 299 -31.17 7.04 -0.13
C PHE A 299 -31.73 7.64 -1.44
N GLY A 300 -30.90 7.72 -2.48
CA GLY A 300 -31.30 8.22 -3.80
C GLY A 300 -32.25 7.29 -4.58
N SER A 301 -32.48 6.05 -4.11
CA SER A 301 -33.39 5.10 -4.76
C SER A 301 -34.87 5.28 -4.38
N LEU A 302 -35.16 6.23 -3.48
CA LEU A 302 -36.52 6.49 -3.02
C LEU A 302 -37.25 7.45 -3.95
N THR A 303 -38.54 7.19 -4.18
CA THR A 303 -39.44 8.17 -4.81
C THR A 303 -39.71 9.34 -3.88
N GLU A 304 -40.23 10.45 -4.40
CA GLU A 304 -40.56 11.60 -3.55
C GLU A 304 -41.66 11.26 -2.52
N GLU A 305 -42.64 10.44 -2.89
CA GLU A 305 -43.67 9.93 -1.97
C GLU A 305 -43.05 9.10 -0.83
N GLU A 306 -42.09 8.21 -1.14
CA GLU A 306 -41.40 7.38 -0.13
C GLU A 306 -40.55 8.23 0.84
N LYS A 307 -39.95 9.33 0.35
CA LYS A 307 -39.21 10.28 1.18
C LYS A 307 -40.12 11.06 2.12
N GLU A 308 -41.31 11.46 1.65
CA GLU A 308 -42.30 12.15 2.48
C GLU A 308 -42.80 11.27 3.63
N ILE A 309 -43.00 9.97 3.38
CA ILE A 309 -43.39 9.00 4.41
C ILE A 309 -42.31 8.94 5.50
N LEU A 310 -41.03 8.78 5.14
CA LEU A 310 -39.92 8.76 6.11
C LEU A 310 -39.79 10.07 6.91
N GLN A 311 -40.03 11.21 6.27
CA GLN A 311 -40.00 12.50 6.95
C GLN A 311 -41.14 12.64 7.97
N ARG A 312 -42.33 12.14 7.65
CA ARG A 312 -43.49 12.15 8.56
C ARG A 312 -43.21 11.31 9.80
N TYR A 313 -42.71 10.09 9.61
CA TYR A 313 -42.32 9.20 10.70
C TYR A 313 -41.20 9.77 11.58
N SER A 314 -40.18 10.39 10.96
CA SER A 314 -39.10 11.04 11.71
C SER A 314 -39.62 12.15 12.64
N LYS A 315 -40.62 12.92 12.18
CA LYS A 315 -41.28 13.94 13.00
C LYS A 315 -42.12 13.35 14.14
N GLU A 316 -42.85 12.26 13.89
CA GLU A 316 -43.66 11.60 14.92
C GLU A 316 -42.79 11.00 16.04
N ILE A 317 -41.69 10.33 15.69
CA ILE A 317 -40.73 9.79 16.67
C ILE A 317 -40.04 10.93 17.44
N GLY A 318 -39.70 12.03 16.76
CA GLY A 318 -39.10 13.21 17.37
C GLY A 318 -40.02 13.92 18.37
N ASN A 319 -41.34 13.87 18.17
CA ASN A 319 -42.31 14.43 19.10
C ASN A 319 -42.58 13.49 20.28
N ASN A 320 -42.69 12.18 20.05
CA ASN A 320 -42.93 11.18 21.11
C ASN A 320 -41.72 10.94 22.04
N SER A 321 -40.54 11.47 21.71
CA SER A 321 -39.32 11.36 22.54
C SER A 321 -39.05 12.58 23.42
N ASN A 322 -39.88 13.62 23.33
CA ASN A 322 -39.80 14.85 24.12
C ASN A 322 -40.92 14.97 25.19
N GLU A 323 -41.78 13.96 25.31
CA GLU A 323 -42.68 13.75 26.47
C GLU A 323 -42.06 12.72 27.44
#